data_AF-A0A0M9ZCU4-F1
#
_entry.id   AF-A0A0M9ZCU4-F1
#
_cell.length_a   1.000
_cell.length_b   1.000
_cell.length_c   1.000
_cell.angle_alpha   90.00
_cell.angle_beta   90.00
_cell.angle_gamma   90.00
#
_symmetry.space_group_name_H-M   'P 1'
#
loop_
_entity.id
_entity.type
_entity.pdbx_description
1 polymer ?
#
loop_
_entity_poly.entity_id
_entity_poly.type
_entity_poly.pdbx_seq_one_letter_code
_entity_poly.pdbx_strand_id
1 'polypeptide(L)' 'MRGHLNHLRALRRRTLAAPEDPGLRAALEDAAYTLCVLMGQRNAHGALLAAEERVAAHRLPPCAAPGGPA' A
#
# COMPACT_ATOMS: atom_id res chain seq x y z
N MET A 1 7.49 -2.79 0.41
CA MET A 1 6.36 -2.10 -0.25
C MET A 1 5.29 -3.05 -0.83
N ARG A 2 5.52 -3.71 -1.98
CA ARG A 2 4.51 -4.57 -2.65
C ARG A 2 3.92 -5.66 -1.75
N GLY A 3 4.76 -6.28 -0.91
CA GLY A 3 4.31 -7.29 0.07
C GLY A 3 3.32 -6.73 1.09
N HIS A 4 3.51 -5.49 1.55
CA HIS A 4 2.62 -4.85 2.53
C HIS A 4 1.26 -4.52 1.91
N LEU A 5 1.24 -4.06 0.64
CA LEU A 5 -0.02 -3.85 -0.09
C LEU A 5 -0.80 -5.15 -0.28
N ASN A 6 -0.12 -6.22 -0.66
CA ASN A 6 -0.76 -7.53 -0.85
C ASN A 6 -1.31 -8.08 0.48
N HIS A 7 -0.54 -7.92 1.56
CA HIS A 7 -0.94 -8.31 2.91
C HIS A 7 -2.17 -7.52 3.38
N LEU A 8 -2.15 -6.20 3.26
CA LEU A 8 -3.28 -5.33 3.62
C LEU A 8 -4.54 -5.67 2.80
N ARG A 9 -4.40 -5.90 1.49
CA ARG A 9 -5.53 -6.31 0.62
C ARG A 9 -6.08 -7.69 1.03
N ALA A 10 -5.23 -8.63 1.42
CA ALA A 10 -5.67 -9.93 1.90
C ALA A 10 -6.43 -9.84 3.23
N LEU A 11 -5.93 -9.04 4.17
CA LEU A 11 -6.62 -8.76 5.43
C LEU A 11 -7.96 -8.09 5.19
N ARG A 12 -8.02 -7.04 4.34
CA ARG A 12 -9.29 -6.40 3.95
C ARG A 12 -10.32 -7.39 3.45
N ARG A 13 -9.94 -8.31 2.56
CA ARG A 13 -10.86 -9.34 2.04
C ARG A 13 -11.35 -10.28 3.14
N ARG A 14 -10.47 -10.68 4.07
CA ARG A 14 -10.83 -11.54 5.21
C ARG A 14 -11.75 -10.82 6.20
N THR A 15 -11.45 -9.57 6.55
CA THR A 15 -12.30 -8.74 7.42
C THR A 15 -13.66 -8.46 6.78
N LEU A 16 -13.75 -8.36 5.45
CA LEU A 16 -15.05 -8.24 4.77
C LEU A 16 -15.85 -9.55 4.79
N ALA A 17 -15.19 -10.70 4.84
CA ALA A 17 -15.83 -12.01 4.93
C ALA A 17 -16.24 -12.38 6.38
N ALA A 18 -15.54 -11.85 7.38
CA ALA A 18 -15.81 -12.04 8.80
C ALA A 18 -15.60 -10.71 9.57
N PRO A 19 -16.56 -9.76 9.46
CA PRO A 19 -16.43 -8.44 10.07
C PRO A 19 -16.49 -8.47 11.61
N GLU A 20 -17.09 -9.51 12.19
CA GLU A 20 -17.20 -9.75 13.62
C GLU A 20 -15.94 -10.32 14.27
N ASP A 21 -14.92 -10.72 13.49
CA ASP A 21 -13.66 -11.22 14.03
C ASP A 21 -12.76 -10.04 14.46
N PRO A 22 -12.57 -9.81 15.78
CA PRO A 22 -11.76 -8.71 16.27
C PRO A 22 -10.26 -8.90 15.98
N GLY A 23 -9.78 -10.13 15.83
CA GLY A 23 -8.40 -10.43 15.49
C GLY A 23 -8.08 -10.03 14.05
N LEU A 24 -8.98 -10.30 13.11
CA LEU A 24 -8.86 -9.83 11.73
C LEU A 24 -8.95 -8.31 11.63
N ARG A 25 -9.78 -7.67 12.48
CA ARG A 25 -9.85 -6.20 12.56
C ARG A 25 -8.53 -5.61 13.05
N ALA A 26 -8.00 -6.10 14.17
CA ALA A 26 -6.75 -5.62 14.74
C ALA A 26 -5.57 -5.81 13.78
N ALA A 27 -5.48 -6.96 13.11
CA ALA A 27 -4.43 -7.20 12.11
C ALA A 27 -4.54 -6.25 10.91
N LEU A 28 -5.76 -5.96 10.45
CA LEU A 28 -5.99 -4.99 9.38
C LEU A 28 -5.55 -3.58 9.79
N GLU A 29 -5.85 -3.17 11.02
CA GLU A 29 -5.47 -1.87 11.58
C GLU A 29 -3.95 -1.75 11.74
N ASP A 30 -3.29 -2.78 12.25
CA ASP A 30 -1.83 -2.81 12.41
C ASP A 30 -1.09 -2.74 11.05
N ALA A 31 -1.58 -3.49 10.06
CA ALA A 31 -1.06 -3.42 8.70
C ALA A 31 -1.27 -2.03 8.06
N ALA A 32 -2.41 -1.38 8.34
CA ALA A 32 -2.69 -0.03 7.88
C ALA A 32 -1.79 1.00 8.57
N TYR A 33 -1.59 0.87 9.89
CA TYR A 33 -0.69 1.73 10.67
C TYR A 33 0.76 1.63 10.17
N THR A 34 1.25 0.41 9.95
CA THR A 34 2.56 0.17 9.33
C THR A 34 2.67 0.89 7.98
N LEU A 35 1.63 0.84 7.15
CA LEU A 35 1.65 1.53 5.85
C LEU A 35 1.69 3.06 6.00
N CYS A 36 0.94 3.61 6.96
CA CYS A 36 0.96 5.04 7.30
C CYS A 36 2.37 5.50 7.66
N VAL A 37 3.06 4.77 8.56
CA VAL A 37 4.44 5.08 8.98
C VAL A 37 5.39 5.02 7.79
N LEU A 38 5.32 3.97 6.98
CA LEU A 38 6.21 3.81 5.82
C LEU A 38 6.01 4.91 4.77
N MET A 39 4.78 5.42 4.61
CA MET A 39 4.45 6.43 3.58
C MET A 39 4.54 7.85 4.11
N GLY A 40 4.76 8.04 5.41
CA GLY A 40 4.69 9.35 6.06
C GLY A 40 3.29 9.97 6.00
N GLN A 41 2.24 9.15 5.94
CA GLN A 41 0.85 9.60 5.81
C GLN A 41 0.12 9.50 7.15
N ARG A 42 -0.74 10.48 7.43
CA ARG A 42 -1.52 10.52 8.69
C ARG A 42 -2.75 9.63 8.69
N ASN A 43 -3.16 9.13 7.52
CA ASN A 43 -4.36 8.33 7.36
C ASN A 43 -4.12 7.14 6.42
N ALA A 44 -4.85 6.04 6.67
CA ALA A 44 -4.68 4.78 5.95
C ALA A 44 -5.02 4.90 4.46
N HIS A 45 -5.96 5.77 4.10
CA HIS A 45 -6.35 5.97 2.71
C HIS A 45 -5.23 6.62 1.89
N GLY A 46 -4.65 7.71 2.39
CA GLY A 46 -3.51 8.40 1.78
C GLY A 46 -2.25 7.53 1.78
N ALA A 47 -2.03 6.74 2.84
CA ALA A 47 -0.97 5.74 2.87
C ALA A 47 -1.14 4.70 1.75
N LEU A 48 -2.36 4.24 1.51
CA LEU A 48 -2.65 3.28 0.45
C LEU A 48 -2.39 3.89 -0.94
N LEU A 49 -2.90 5.09 -1.19
CA LEU A 49 -2.70 5.79 -2.47
C LEU A 49 -1.21 6.03 -2.74
N ALA A 50 -0.46 6.59 -1.79
CA ALA A 50 0.97 6.84 -1.94
C ALA A 50 1.78 5.55 -2.15
N ALA A 51 1.41 4.47 -1.47
CA ALA A 51 2.04 3.17 -1.67
C ALA A 51 1.73 2.57 -3.05
N GLU A 52 0.50 2.73 -3.55
CA GLU A 52 0.09 2.30 -4.88
C GLU A 52 0.80 3.09 -5.98
N GLU A 53 0.87 4.41 -5.87
CA GLU A 53 1.63 5.29 -6.77
C GLU A 53 3.10 4.90 -6.80
N ARG A 54 3.72 4.67 -5.64
CA ARG A 54 5.12 4.26 -5.56
C ARG A 54 5.35 2.90 -6.22
N VAL A 55 4.43 1.94 -6.05
CA VAL A 55 4.51 0.66 -6.75
C VAL A 55 4.31 0.81 -8.26
N ALA A 56 3.43 1.70 -8.70
CA ALA A 56 3.22 1.99 -10.12
C ALA A 56 4.46 2.65 -10.75
N ALA A 57 5.06 3.64 -10.07
CA ALA A 57 6.30 4.29 -10.49
C ALA A 57 7.46 3.31 -10.61
N HIS A 58 7.56 2.32 -9.70
CA HIS A 58 8.55 1.24 -9.78
C HIS A 58 8.21 0.15 -10.83
N ARG A 59 6.97 0.12 -11.34
CA ARG A 59 6.56 -0.81 -12.41
C ARG A 59 6.78 -0.22 -13.78
N LEU A 60 6.65 1.10 -13.94
CA LEU A 60 7.06 1.74 -15.17
C LEU A 60 8.58 1.62 -15.27
N PRO A 61 9.12 1.16 -16.43
CA PRO A 61 10.52 1.45 -16.71
C PRO A 61 10.68 2.98 -16.65
N PRO A 62 11.80 3.53 -16.12
CA PRO A 62 12.07 4.95 -16.29
C PRO A 62 11.93 5.22 -17.79
N CYS A 63 10.96 6.06 -18.15
CA CYS A 63 10.78 6.48 -19.53
C CYS A 63 12.18 6.90 -19.99
N ALA A 64 12.75 6.17 -20.96
CA ALA A 64 14.08 6.46 -21.44
C ALA A 64 14.07 7.93 -21.84
N ALA A 65 14.80 8.75 -21.08
CA ALA A 65 14.92 10.16 -21.39
C ALA A 65 15.35 10.25 -22.87
N PRO A 66 14.68 11.03 -23.71
CA PRO A 66 15.22 11.28 -25.05
C PRO A 66 16.62 11.85 -24.83
N GLY A 67 17.60 11.23 -25.50
CA GLY A 67 19.03 11.47 -25.32
C GLY A 67 19.41 12.96 -25.29
N GLY A 68 20.46 13.24 -24.51
CA GLY A 68 21.02 14.57 -24.32
C GLY A 68 21.57 15.24 -25.60
N PRO A 69 22.10 16.47 -25.45
CA PRO A 69 22.45 17.35 -26.57
C PRO A 69 23.74 16.90 -27.28
N ALA A 70 23.69 16.89 -28.62
CA ALA A 70 24.85 16.98 -29.51
C ALA A 70 24.46 17.77 -30.76
#